data_AF-A0A7C5RNA8-F1
#
_entry.id   AF-A0A7C5RNA8-F1
#
_cell.length_a   1.000
_cell.length_b   1.000
_cell.length_c   1.000
_cell.angle_alpha   90.00
_cell.angle_beta   90.00
_cell.angle_gamma   90.00
#
_symmetry.space_group_name_H-M   'P 1'
#
loop_
_entity.id
_entity.type
_entity.pdbx_description
1 polymer ?
#
loop_
_entity_poly.entity_id
_entity_poly.type
_entity_poly.pdbx_seq_one_letter_code
_entity_poly.pdbx_strand_id
1 'polypeptide(L)'
;MEELHGCRFSNTDFYFLDSMLWLRPIQDKLFRVGVLPITQTLWGKITSIRPKQPGEEIMANRAICLIESRRFTGNITAPFNLRIERLNNEALEKPWAMQRGDGDSAWLCEVYALHDDYLARLKNWSEVREMVDKMIKEKGIICFKEVPDYVYAAIGIECSQLVMVLSDKLEGFPDDSVIHIVADYDEGAERELNKWSRITGNELLEFKVEKRLAHALIRRKTRSKSWD
;
A
#
# COMPACT_ATOMS: atom_id res chain seq x y z
N MET A 1 10.85 12.47 -6.70
CA MET A 1 9.75 11.49 -6.58
C MET A 1 9.29 11.16 -7.98
N GLU A 2 9.13 9.88 -8.30
CA GLU A 2 8.48 9.39 -9.51
C GLU A 2 7.18 8.66 -9.10
N GLU A 3 6.13 8.77 -9.89
CA GLU A 3 4.87 8.06 -9.67
C GLU A 3 4.63 7.07 -10.82
N LEU A 4 4.36 5.81 -10.48
CA LEU A 4 4.02 4.73 -11.40
C LEU A 4 2.69 4.11 -10.99
N HIS A 5 1.65 4.25 -11.82
CA HIS A 5 0.30 3.73 -11.53
C HIS A 5 -0.22 4.09 -10.12
N GLY A 6 0.01 5.34 -9.71
CA GLY A 6 -0.34 5.86 -8.39
C GLY A 6 0.63 5.52 -7.26
N CYS A 7 1.60 4.63 -7.48
CA CYS A 7 2.63 4.26 -6.50
C CYS A 7 3.79 5.25 -6.56
N ARG A 8 4.19 5.80 -5.41
CA ARG A 8 5.17 6.89 -5.31
C ARG A 8 6.52 6.41 -4.81
N PHE A 9 7.58 6.73 -5.53
CA PHE A 9 8.95 6.30 -5.23
C PHE A 9 9.89 7.49 -5.14
N SER A 10 10.77 7.47 -4.14
CA SER A 10 11.78 8.51 -3.93
C SER A 10 13.00 8.27 -4.80
N ASN A 11 13.52 9.33 -5.41
CA ASN A 11 14.74 9.24 -6.23
C ASN A 11 16.02 9.26 -5.36
N THR A 12 15.88 9.55 -4.07
CA THR A 12 16.99 9.71 -3.12
C THR A 12 17.04 8.61 -2.07
N ASP A 13 16.04 7.72 -2.05
CA ASP A 13 16.02 6.56 -1.17
C ASP A 13 16.74 5.39 -1.85
N PHE A 14 17.25 4.48 -1.04
CA PHE A 14 17.72 3.17 -1.47
C PHE A 14 16.57 2.16 -1.46
N TYR A 15 16.76 1.06 -2.19
CA TYR A 15 15.75 0.03 -2.42
C TYR A 15 16.34 -1.35 -2.20
N PHE A 16 15.57 -2.22 -1.55
CA PHE A 16 15.85 -3.64 -1.38
C PHE A 16 14.62 -4.45 -1.75
N LEU A 17 14.55 -4.85 -3.02
CA LEU A 17 13.35 -5.46 -3.61
C LEU A 17 13.06 -6.87 -3.07
N ASP A 18 14.08 -7.61 -2.62
CA ASP A 18 13.94 -8.96 -2.06
C ASP A 18 12.97 -9.00 -0.86
N SER A 19 12.89 -7.89 -0.11
CA SER A 19 11.97 -7.73 1.00
C SER A 19 10.99 -6.55 0.82
N MET A 20 10.87 -6.01 -0.41
CA MET A 20 10.02 -4.86 -0.75
C MET A 20 10.25 -3.64 0.17
N LEU A 21 11.51 -3.31 0.44
CA LEU A 21 11.87 -2.20 1.33
C LEU A 21 12.39 -0.99 0.55
N TRP A 22 12.12 0.18 1.10
CA TRP A 22 12.91 1.39 0.85
C TRP A 22 13.69 1.76 2.11
N LEU A 23 14.85 2.38 1.91
CA LEU A 23 15.73 2.85 2.98
C LEU A 23 16.09 4.31 2.71
N ARG A 24 15.65 5.22 3.58
CA ARG A 24 15.95 6.65 3.50
C ARG A 24 17.13 6.99 4.40
N PRO A 25 18.25 7.49 3.87
CA PRO A 25 19.36 7.96 4.68
C PRO A 25 18.94 9.12 5.59
N ILE A 26 19.33 9.07 6.87
CA ILE A 26 19.15 10.18 7.83
C ILE A 26 20.49 10.87 8.06
N GLN A 27 21.54 10.07 8.25
CA GLN A 27 22.94 10.46 8.41
C GLN A 27 23.81 9.26 8.04
N ASP A 28 25.12 9.38 8.22
CA ASP A 28 26.05 8.28 7.92
C ASP A 28 25.63 6.98 8.63
N LYS A 29 25.51 5.90 7.84
CA LYS A 29 25.08 4.54 8.24
C LYS A 29 23.71 4.42 8.93
N LEU A 30 22.95 5.50 9.10
CA LEU A 30 21.64 5.49 9.75
C LEU A 30 20.52 5.70 8.72
N PHE A 31 19.56 4.78 8.69
CA PHE A 31 18.47 4.76 7.71
C PHE A 31 17.12 4.63 8.39
N ARG A 32 16.09 5.31 7.88
CA ARG A 32 14.70 4.89 8.06
C ARG A 32 14.37 3.79 7.08
N VAL A 33 13.72 2.73 7.54
CA VAL A 33 13.27 1.60 6.73
C VAL A 33 11.76 1.65 6.65
N GLY A 34 11.22 1.54 5.44
CA GLY A 34 9.80 1.35 5.21
C GLY A 34 9.54 0.32 4.12
N VAL A 35 8.26 0.06 3.85
CA VAL A 35 7.84 -0.89 2.81
C VAL A 35 7.43 -0.13 1.55
N LEU A 36 7.64 -0.73 0.38
CA LEU A 36 7.27 -0.11 -0.88
C LEU A 36 5.75 0.05 -1.00
N PRO A 37 5.25 1.13 -1.61
CA PRO A 37 3.81 1.36 -1.76
C PRO A 37 3.09 0.25 -2.53
N ILE A 38 3.79 -0.44 -3.44
CA ILE A 38 3.25 -1.59 -4.18
C ILE A 38 2.75 -2.72 -3.27
N THR A 39 3.22 -2.77 -2.02
CA THR A 39 2.76 -3.72 -1.01
C THR A 39 1.29 -3.53 -0.65
N GLN A 40 0.70 -2.34 -0.88
CA GLN A 40 -0.74 -2.11 -0.75
C GLN A 40 -1.54 -3.14 -1.55
N THR A 41 -1.16 -3.36 -2.81
CA THR A 41 -1.81 -4.36 -3.67
C THR A 41 -1.29 -5.77 -3.38
N LEU A 42 0.03 -5.94 -3.25
CA LEU A 42 0.66 -7.26 -3.14
C LEU A 42 0.32 -7.97 -1.84
N TRP A 43 0.33 -7.24 -0.72
CA TRP A 43 0.10 -7.79 0.61
C TRP A 43 -1.30 -7.47 1.12
N GLY A 44 -2.05 -6.56 0.48
CA GLY A 44 -3.27 -6.01 1.07
C GLY A 44 -2.98 -5.13 2.29
N LYS A 45 -4.03 -4.63 2.94
CA LYS A 45 -3.91 -3.77 4.13
C LYS A 45 -3.22 -4.51 5.27
N ILE A 46 -2.04 -4.05 5.66
CA ILE A 46 -1.33 -4.61 6.81
C ILE A 46 -2.14 -4.32 8.08
N THR A 47 -2.43 -5.37 8.84
CA THR A 47 -3.23 -5.30 10.06
C THR A 47 -2.39 -5.43 11.33
N SER A 48 -1.22 -6.08 11.24
CA SER A 48 -0.34 -6.30 12.39
C SER A 48 1.12 -6.35 11.95
N ILE A 49 2.00 -5.85 12.82
CA ILE A 49 3.44 -5.95 12.68
C ILE A 49 4.06 -6.37 14.01
N ARG A 50 5.13 -7.17 13.96
CA ARG A 50 5.90 -7.59 15.14
C ARG A 50 7.39 -7.39 14.86
N PRO A 51 7.90 -6.16 15.04
CA PRO A 51 9.30 -5.87 14.82
C PRO A 51 10.17 -6.39 15.96
N LYS A 52 11.44 -6.60 15.64
CA LYS A 52 12.51 -6.78 16.63
C LYS A 52 12.75 -5.47 17.40
N GLN A 53 13.29 -5.59 18.61
CA GLN A 53 13.41 -4.47 19.54
C GLN A 53 14.64 -3.59 19.24
N PRO A 54 14.60 -2.30 19.60
CA PRO A 54 15.79 -1.45 19.61
C PRO A 54 16.95 -2.09 20.39
N GLY A 55 18.16 -1.96 19.87
CA GLY A 55 19.37 -2.59 20.37
C GLY A 55 19.66 -3.98 19.80
N GLU A 56 18.69 -4.67 19.18
CA GLU A 56 18.95 -5.97 18.55
C GLU A 56 19.80 -5.81 17.29
N GLU A 57 20.88 -6.60 17.20
CA GLU A 57 21.69 -6.77 15.99
C GLU A 57 21.15 -7.92 15.15
N ILE A 58 20.91 -7.65 13.87
CA ILE A 58 20.28 -8.54 12.91
C ILE A 58 21.23 -8.75 11.74
N MET A 59 21.60 -10.01 11.51
CA MET A 59 22.39 -10.38 10.34
C MET A 59 21.57 -10.22 9.05
N ALA A 60 22.25 -9.96 7.94
CA ALA A 60 21.64 -9.90 6.61
C ALA A 60 20.75 -11.13 6.35
N ASN A 61 19.62 -10.91 5.67
CA ASN A 61 18.57 -11.90 5.35
C ASN A 61 17.83 -12.49 6.56
N ARG A 62 18.09 -12.04 7.80
CA ARG A 62 17.29 -12.41 8.98
C ARG A 62 16.13 -11.45 9.15
N ALA A 63 15.06 -11.93 9.80
CA ALA A 63 13.84 -11.15 9.97
C ALA A 63 14.05 -9.93 10.88
N ILE A 64 13.63 -8.76 10.41
CA ILE A 64 13.54 -7.54 11.22
C ILE A 64 12.12 -7.33 11.76
N CYS A 65 11.10 -7.85 11.06
CA CYS A 65 9.71 -7.75 11.46
C CYS A 65 8.85 -8.82 10.78
N LEU A 66 7.92 -9.40 11.52
CA LEU A 66 6.82 -10.17 10.95
C LEU A 66 5.70 -9.21 10.54
N ILE A 67 5.17 -9.38 9.33
CA ILE A 67 4.06 -8.60 8.77
C ILE A 67 2.87 -9.53 8.58
N GLU A 68 1.69 -9.06 8.98
CA GLU A 68 0.43 -9.80 8.84
C GLU A 68 -0.66 -8.91 8.24
N SER A 69 -1.37 -9.47 7.28
CA SER A 69 -2.58 -8.94 6.67
C SER A 69 -3.54 -10.10 6.38
N ARG A 70 -4.72 -9.79 5.83
CA ARG A 70 -5.65 -10.82 5.34
C ARG A 70 -5.13 -11.61 4.13
N ARG A 71 -4.19 -11.05 3.36
CA ARG A 71 -3.68 -11.66 2.10
C ARG A 71 -2.24 -12.14 2.21
N PHE A 72 -1.53 -11.80 3.28
CA PHE A 72 -0.11 -12.06 3.42
C PHE A 72 0.28 -12.25 4.88
N THR A 73 1.18 -13.21 5.12
CA THR A 73 1.88 -13.35 6.39
C THR A 73 3.31 -13.73 6.08
N GLY A 74 4.27 -12.91 6.49
CA GLY A 74 5.66 -13.13 6.14
C GLY A 74 6.60 -12.14 6.82
N ASN A 75 7.89 -12.45 6.75
CA ASN A 75 8.92 -11.61 7.33
C ASN A 75 9.43 -10.60 6.31
N ILE A 76 9.66 -9.38 6.76
CA ILE A 76 10.64 -8.51 6.12
C ILE A 76 12.02 -8.77 6.71
N THR A 77 13.05 -8.77 5.87
CA THR A 77 14.40 -9.18 6.23
C THR A 77 15.41 -8.04 6.12
N ALA A 78 16.48 -8.12 6.90
CA ALA A 78 17.55 -7.16 6.90
C ALA A 78 18.34 -7.21 5.57
N PRO A 79 18.49 -6.09 4.84
CA PRO A 79 19.30 -6.05 3.61
C PRO A 79 20.80 -6.26 3.84
N PHE A 80 21.28 -5.94 5.04
CA PHE A 80 22.68 -6.02 5.47
C PHE A 80 22.71 -6.22 6.99
N ASN A 81 23.90 -6.43 7.57
CA ASN A 81 24.06 -6.53 9.02
C ASN A 81 23.76 -5.19 9.67
N LEU A 82 22.73 -5.14 10.51
CA LEU A 82 22.20 -3.90 11.07
C LEU A 82 21.88 -4.02 12.55
N ARG A 83 21.77 -2.89 13.23
CA ARG A 83 21.15 -2.77 14.55
C ARG A 83 19.89 -1.94 14.45
N ILE A 84 18.83 -2.35 15.13
CA ILE A 84 17.62 -1.53 15.24
C ILE A 84 17.88 -0.41 16.24
N GLU A 85 17.78 0.84 15.82
CA GLU A 85 17.99 2.00 16.69
C GLU A 85 16.66 2.47 17.31
N ARG A 86 15.58 2.43 16.53
CA ARG A 86 14.30 2.98 16.93
C ARG A 86 13.15 2.35 16.17
N LEU A 87 12.01 2.19 16.83
CA LEU A 87 10.74 1.85 16.17
C LEU A 87 9.88 3.10 15.95
N ASN A 88 9.13 3.12 14.86
CA ASN A 88 8.06 4.09 14.67
C ASN A 88 6.79 3.60 15.39
N ASN A 89 6.44 4.22 16.51
CA ASN A 89 5.27 3.84 17.29
C ASN A 89 3.96 4.01 16.49
N GLU A 90 3.89 4.97 15.56
CA GLU A 90 2.70 5.14 14.72
C GLU A 90 2.50 3.93 13.80
N ALA A 91 3.58 3.30 13.33
CA ALA A 91 3.48 2.07 12.55
C ALA A 91 2.99 0.88 13.39
N LEU A 92 3.28 0.85 14.70
CA LEU A 92 2.76 -0.18 15.60
C LEU A 92 1.24 -0.04 15.80
N GLU A 93 0.76 1.21 15.89
CA GLU A 93 -0.66 1.52 16.07
C GLU A 93 -1.46 1.43 14.76
N LYS A 94 -0.87 1.88 13.64
CA LYS A 94 -1.48 1.93 12.31
C LYS A 94 -0.56 1.34 11.26
N PRO A 95 -0.37 0.00 11.24
CA PRO A 95 0.60 -0.66 10.36
C PRO A 95 0.45 -0.36 8.86
N TRP A 96 -0.78 -0.28 8.37
CA TRP A 96 -1.08 0.02 6.98
C TRP A 96 -0.60 1.40 6.52
N ALA A 97 -0.33 2.34 7.42
CA ALA A 97 0.12 3.69 7.06
C ALA A 97 1.47 3.67 6.34
N MET A 98 2.33 2.68 6.64
CA MET A 98 3.61 2.49 5.96
C MET A 98 3.46 2.19 4.46
N GLN A 99 2.29 1.69 4.03
CA GLN A 99 2.05 1.32 2.63
C GLN A 99 1.68 2.51 1.73
N ARG A 100 1.56 3.74 2.28
CA ARG A 100 1.31 4.94 1.48
C ARG A 100 2.50 5.34 0.61
N GLY A 101 3.72 5.01 1.05
CA GLY A 101 4.96 5.31 0.33
C GLY A 101 5.41 6.77 0.38
N ASP A 102 4.59 7.69 0.92
CA ASP A 102 4.94 9.08 1.18
C ASP A 102 4.54 9.55 2.60
N GLY A 103 5.21 10.60 3.07
CA GLY A 103 4.99 11.21 4.39
C GLY A 103 5.97 10.80 5.49
N ASP A 104 6.02 11.62 6.56
CA ASP A 104 6.97 11.46 7.66
C ASP A 104 6.68 10.26 8.57
N SER A 105 5.48 9.68 8.49
CA SER A 105 5.08 8.52 9.28
C SER A 105 5.11 7.19 8.53
N ALA A 106 5.45 7.18 7.23
CA ALA A 106 5.36 5.99 6.38
C ALA A 106 6.50 4.97 6.54
N TRP A 107 7.14 4.88 7.72
CA TRP A 107 8.31 4.03 7.98
C TRP A 107 8.11 3.14 9.21
N LEU A 108 8.87 2.05 9.28
CA LEU A 108 8.82 1.04 10.33
C LEU A 108 9.80 1.31 11.47
N CYS A 109 11.07 1.44 11.13
CA CYS A 109 12.16 1.55 12.10
C CYS A 109 13.34 2.34 11.54
N GLU A 110 14.19 2.84 12.44
CA GLU A 110 15.51 3.34 12.12
C GLU A 110 16.51 2.22 12.40
N VAL A 111 17.46 2.04 11.49
CA VAL A 111 18.50 1.02 11.57
C VAL A 111 19.87 1.61 11.31
N TYR A 112 20.86 1.15 12.05
CA TYR A 112 22.27 1.48 11.85
C TYR A 112 23.00 0.33 11.17
N ALA A 113 23.74 0.61 10.10
CA ALA A 113 24.58 -0.38 9.42
C ALA A 113 25.83 -0.70 10.26
N LEU A 114 26.04 -1.97 10.58
CA LEU A 114 27.17 -2.40 11.42
C LEU A 114 28.50 -2.46 10.64
N HIS A 115 28.44 -2.51 9.32
CA HIS A 115 29.58 -2.57 8.42
C HIS A 115 29.38 -1.64 7.21
N ASP A 116 30.46 -1.36 6.48
CA ASP A 116 30.47 -0.46 5.31
C ASP A 116 30.00 -1.09 3.99
N ASP A 117 29.59 -2.37 4.02
CA ASP A 117 29.22 -3.14 2.84
C ASP A 117 27.74 -2.98 2.43
N TYR A 118 26.96 -2.14 3.13
CA TYR A 118 25.53 -1.94 2.87
C TYR A 118 25.23 -1.49 1.43
N LEU A 119 26.08 -0.64 0.84
CA LEU A 119 25.91 -0.16 -0.54
C LEU A 119 26.01 -1.28 -1.58
N ALA A 120 26.65 -2.41 -1.27
CA ALA A 120 26.71 -3.54 -2.20
C ALA A 120 25.36 -4.29 -2.33
N ARG A 121 24.45 -4.10 -1.36
CA ARG A 121 23.13 -4.76 -1.30
C ARG A 121 21.98 -3.84 -1.64
N LEU A 122 22.18 -2.53 -1.48
CA LEU A 122 21.18 -1.52 -1.75
C LEU A 122 21.25 -1.04 -3.20
N LYS A 123 20.09 -0.68 -3.74
CA LYS A 123 19.96 -0.15 -5.09
C LYS A 123 19.34 1.24 -5.07
N ASN A 124 19.83 2.15 -5.90
CA ASN A 124 19.19 3.44 -6.12
C ASN A 124 17.95 3.28 -7.02
N TRP A 125 17.09 4.30 -7.04
CA TRP A 125 15.87 4.27 -7.85
C TRP A 125 16.16 3.95 -9.33
N SER A 126 17.16 4.59 -9.94
CA SER A 126 17.52 4.35 -11.35
C SER A 126 17.89 2.90 -11.65
N GLU A 127 18.41 2.16 -10.67
CA GLU A 127 18.78 0.75 -10.82
C GLU A 127 17.57 -0.20 -10.71
N VAL A 128 16.52 0.19 -9.98
CA VAL A 128 15.33 -0.67 -9.75
C VAL A 128 14.11 -0.27 -10.56
N ARG A 129 14.09 0.94 -11.12
CA ARG A 129 12.90 1.55 -11.74
C ARG A 129 12.26 0.65 -12.80
N GLU A 130 13.04 0.08 -13.71
CA GLU A 130 12.51 -0.80 -14.76
C GLU A 130 11.93 -2.11 -14.20
N MET A 131 12.59 -2.70 -13.19
CA MET A 131 12.11 -3.91 -12.53
C MET A 131 10.79 -3.66 -11.79
N VAL A 132 10.68 -2.52 -11.11
CA VAL A 132 9.47 -2.10 -10.40
C VAL A 132 8.35 -1.81 -11.39
N ASP A 133 8.60 -1.07 -12.47
CA ASP A 133 7.61 -0.78 -13.52
C ASP A 133 7.11 -2.08 -14.18
N LYS A 134 8.01 -3.02 -14.48
CA LYS A 134 7.65 -4.34 -14.98
C LYS A 134 6.76 -5.10 -13.97
N MET A 135 7.15 -5.13 -12.70
CA MET A 135 6.36 -5.77 -11.65
C MET A 135 4.96 -5.17 -11.53
N ILE A 136 4.85 -3.85 -11.59
CA ILE A 136 3.57 -3.13 -11.56
C ILE A 136 2.69 -3.57 -12.73
N LYS A 137 3.22 -3.55 -13.95
CA LYS A 137 2.48 -3.91 -15.17
C LYS A 137 2.06 -5.37 -15.22
N GLU A 138 2.94 -6.28 -14.83
CA GLU A 138 2.68 -7.73 -14.86
C GLU A 138 1.66 -8.16 -13.79
N LYS A 139 1.72 -7.54 -12.61
CA LYS A 139 0.83 -7.88 -11.49
C LYS A 139 -0.42 -7.00 -11.42
N GLY A 140 -0.58 -6.04 -12.33
CA GLY A 140 -1.72 -5.11 -12.34
C GLY A 140 -1.79 -4.27 -11.07
N ILE A 141 -0.65 -3.83 -10.56
CA ILE A 141 -0.56 -3.07 -9.31
C ILE A 141 -1.09 -1.66 -9.54
N ILE A 142 -1.93 -1.21 -8.62
CA ILE A 142 -2.35 0.17 -8.52
C ILE A 142 -2.21 0.61 -7.07
N CYS A 143 -1.72 1.82 -6.83
CA CYS A 143 -1.71 2.38 -5.48
C CYS A 143 -2.74 3.50 -5.36
N PHE A 144 -3.22 3.69 -4.14
CA PHE A 144 -4.15 4.75 -3.76
C PHE A 144 -3.62 5.49 -2.53
N LYS A 145 -4.09 6.72 -2.32
CA LYS A 145 -3.76 7.51 -1.13
C LYS A 145 -4.26 6.85 0.15
N GLU A 146 -5.39 6.13 0.05
CA GLU A 146 -5.94 5.33 1.13
C GLU A 146 -5.80 3.83 0.85
N VAL A 147 -5.38 3.09 1.89
CA VAL A 147 -5.19 1.64 1.80
C VAL A 147 -6.54 0.94 1.96
N PRO A 148 -7.04 0.23 0.92
CA PRO A 148 -8.34 -0.42 0.97
C PRO A 148 -8.36 -1.57 1.99
N ASP A 149 -9.41 -1.63 2.79
CA ASP A 149 -9.72 -2.75 3.69
C ASP A 149 -10.13 -4.02 2.94
N TYR A 150 -10.81 -3.81 1.80
CA TYR A 150 -11.40 -4.87 0.97
C TYR A 150 -11.15 -4.59 -0.50
N VAL A 151 -10.99 -5.65 -1.29
CA VAL A 151 -10.96 -5.58 -2.75
C VAL A 151 -12.10 -6.43 -3.28
N TYR A 152 -12.93 -5.84 -4.14
CA TYR A 152 -14.05 -6.52 -4.78
C TYR A 152 -13.90 -6.48 -6.31
N ALA A 153 -13.72 -7.65 -6.92
CA ALA A 153 -13.66 -7.77 -8.38
C ALA A 153 -15.06 -8.01 -8.94
N ALA A 154 -15.52 -7.06 -9.74
CA ALA A 154 -16.78 -7.00 -10.47
C ALA A 154 -16.54 -7.07 -11.99
N ILE A 155 -15.58 -7.89 -12.42
CA ILE A 155 -15.22 -8.05 -13.85
C ILE A 155 -16.28 -8.92 -14.54
N GLY A 156 -16.68 -8.55 -15.75
CA GLY A 156 -17.72 -9.21 -16.53
C GLY A 156 -19.15 -8.84 -16.10
N ILE A 157 -19.31 -7.85 -15.23
CA ILE A 157 -20.62 -7.29 -14.87
C ILE A 157 -20.95 -6.16 -15.84
N GLU A 158 -22.16 -6.18 -16.40
CA GLU A 158 -22.63 -5.10 -17.27
C GLU A 158 -22.72 -3.77 -16.50
N CYS A 159 -22.34 -2.66 -17.15
CA CYS A 159 -22.37 -1.30 -16.59
C CYS A 159 -23.69 -0.96 -15.89
N SER A 160 -24.82 -1.31 -16.50
CA SER A 160 -26.17 -1.07 -15.99
C SER A 160 -26.46 -1.80 -14.67
N GLN A 161 -25.76 -2.89 -14.39
CA GLN A 161 -25.93 -3.73 -13.21
C GLN A 161 -24.87 -3.46 -12.14
N LEU A 162 -23.73 -2.85 -12.51
CA LEU A 162 -22.62 -2.59 -11.61
C LEU A 162 -23.10 -1.85 -10.35
N VAL A 163 -23.84 -0.75 -10.51
CA VAL A 163 -24.32 0.06 -9.37
C VAL A 163 -25.23 -0.74 -8.41
N MET A 164 -26.07 -1.62 -8.95
CA MET A 164 -26.98 -2.45 -8.16
C MET A 164 -26.20 -3.53 -7.38
N VAL A 165 -25.29 -4.23 -8.06
CA VAL A 165 -24.42 -5.23 -7.43
C VAL A 165 -23.52 -4.59 -6.38
N LEU A 166 -22.98 -3.41 -6.68
CA LEU A 166 -22.19 -2.64 -5.73
C LEU A 166 -23.00 -2.26 -4.50
N SER A 167 -24.26 -1.86 -4.65
CA SER A 167 -25.10 -1.49 -3.51
C SER A 167 -25.34 -2.68 -2.57
N ASP A 168 -25.72 -3.84 -3.12
CA ASP A 168 -25.88 -5.09 -2.34
C ASP A 168 -24.59 -5.49 -1.61
N LYS A 169 -23.45 -5.47 -2.32
CA LYS A 169 -22.17 -5.87 -1.74
C LYS A 169 -21.67 -4.89 -0.70
N LEU A 170 -21.86 -3.59 -0.94
CA LEU A 170 -21.44 -2.55 -0.01
C LEU A 170 -22.23 -2.60 1.29
N GLU A 171 -23.50 -3.00 1.30
CA GLU A 171 -24.26 -3.19 2.54
C GLU A 171 -23.61 -4.21 3.48
N GLY A 172 -22.90 -5.21 2.95
CA GLY A 172 -22.22 -6.25 3.73
C GLY A 172 -20.87 -5.87 4.35
N PHE A 173 -20.27 -4.74 4.01
CA PHE A 173 -19.01 -4.29 4.63
C PHE A 173 -19.27 -3.44 5.89
N PRO A 174 -18.32 -3.29 6.83
CA PRO A 174 -18.47 -2.39 7.98
C PRO A 174 -18.50 -0.91 7.60
N ASP A 175 -19.14 -0.07 8.43
CA ASP A 175 -19.16 1.40 8.25
C ASP A 175 -17.73 1.96 8.19
N ASP A 176 -17.52 3.01 7.41
CA ASP A 176 -16.24 3.67 7.13
C ASP A 176 -15.14 2.78 6.52
N SER A 177 -15.45 1.53 6.16
CA SER A 177 -14.53 0.69 5.40
C SER A 177 -14.19 1.33 4.05
N VAL A 178 -12.95 1.18 3.63
CA VAL A 178 -12.48 1.57 2.30
C VAL A 178 -12.45 0.35 1.40
N ILE A 179 -13.22 0.37 0.32
CA ILE A 179 -13.41 -0.75 -0.61
C ILE A 179 -12.85 -0.36 -1.96
N HIS A 180 -11.92 -1.16 -2.47
CA HIS A 180 -11.43 -1.06 -3.84
C HIS A 180 -12.24 -1.98 -4.75
N ILE A 181 -13.01 -1.39 -5.65
CA ILE A 181 -13.78 -2.08 -6.69
C ILE A 181 -12.98 -2.11 -7.98
N VAL A 182 -12.90 -3.29 -8.60
CA VAL A 182 -12.29 -3.50 -9.91
C VAL A 182 -13.37 -4.00 -10.87
N ALA A 183 -13.69 -3.24 -11.92
CA ALA A 183 -14.72 -3.61 -12.90
C ALA A 183 -14.20 -3.42 -14.33
N ASP A 184 -14.90 -3.94 -15.33
CA ASP A 184 -14.65 -3.55 -16.71
C ASP A 184 -14.96 -2.06 -16.90
N TYR A 185 -14.08 -1.36 -17.61
CA TYR A 185 -14.25 0.06 -17.89
C TYR A 185 -15.23 0.27 -19.03
N ASP A 186 -16.19 1.17 -18.82
CA ASP A 186 -17.07 1.72 -19.83
C ASP A 186 -17.01 3.25 -19.83
N GLU A 187 -17.40 3.84 -20.95
CA GLU A 187 -17.48 5.28 -21.08
C GLU A 187 -18.64 5.83 -20.22
N GLY A 188 -18.30 6.48 -19.12
CA GLY A 188 -19.27 7.08 -18.20
C GLY A 188 -19.33 6.43 -16.82
N ALA A 189 -18.66 5.30 -16.60
CA ALA A 189 -18.59 4.61 -15.30
C ALA A 189 -18.31 5.57 -14.13
N GLU A 190 -17.33 6.46 -14.28
CA GLU A 190 -16.99 7.44 -13.24
C GLU A 190 -18.14 8.40 -12.94
N ARG A 191 -18.83 8.90 -13.98
CA ARG A 191 -19.97 9.80 -13.82
C ARG A 191 -21.12 9.11 -13.11
N GLU A 192 -21.40 7.86 -13.45
CA GLU A 192 -22.47 7.08 -12.82
C GLU A 192 -22.13 6.74 -11.36
N LEU A 193 -20.88 6.38 -11.05
CA LEU A 193 -20.42 6.19 -9.68
C LEU A 193 -20.51 7.49 -8.85
N ASN A 194 -20.18 8.64 -9.43
CA ASN A 194 -20.34 9.94 -8.77
C ASN A 194 -21.80 10.26 -8.48
N LYS A 195 -22.72 10.00 -9.42
CA LYS A 195 -24.16 10.15 -9.18
C LYS A 195 -24.64 9.22 -8.06
N TRP A 196 -24.24 7.95 -8.11
CA TRP A 196 -24.58 6.96 -7.10
C TRP A 196 -24.03 7.34 -5.71
N SER A 197 -22.81 7.85 -5.63
CA SER A 197 -22.20 8.36 -4.40
C SER A 197 -23.06 9.47 -3.77
N ARG A 198 -23.54 10.43 -4.57
CA ARG A 198 -24.46 11.48 -4.10
C ARG A 198 -25.80 10.95 -3.60
N ILE A 199 -26.35 9.93 -4.25
CA ILE A 199 -27.65 9.33 -3.90
C ILE A 199 -27.54 8.48 -2.62
N THR A 200 -26.45 7.75 -2.45
CA THR A 200 -26.30 6.80 -1.34
C THR A 200 -25.60 7.39 -0.11
N GLY A 201 -24.86 8.49 -0.28
CA GLY A 201 -24.02 9.09 0.76
C GLY A 201 -22.66 8.42 0.91
N ASN A 202 -22.38 7.32 0.21
CA ASN A 202 -21.04 6.74 0.13
C ASN A 202 -20.09 7.70 -0.60
N GLU A 203 -18.80 7.66 -0.29
CA GLU A 203 -17.82 8.58 -0.90
C GLU A 203 -17.00 7.85 -1.95
N LEU A 204 -16.97 8.36 -3.19
CA LEU A 204 -15.95 7.98 -4.17
C LEU A 204 -14.65 8.74 -3.86
N LEU A 205 -13.66 8.04 -3.30
CA LEU A 205 -12.38 8.63 -2.89
C LEU A 205 -11.43 8.86 -4.07
N GLU A 206 -11.31 7.85 -4.93
CA GLU A 206 -10.46 7.88 -6.12
C GLU A 206 -11.08 7.01 -7.22
N PHE A 207 -10.90 7.42 -8.48
CA PHE A 207 -11.24 6.63 -9.65
C PHE A 207 -10.05 6.62 -10.61
N LYS A 208 -9.69 5.44 -11.11
CA LYS A 208 -8.55 5.24 -12.02
C LYS A 208 -8.94 4.25 -13.10
N VAL A 209 -8.35 4.39 -14.29
CA VAL A 209 -8.52 3.46 -15.39
C VAL A 209 -7.17 2.88 -15.76
N GLU A 210 -7.06 1.56 -15.76
CA GLU A 210 -5.86 0.84 -16.18
C GLU A 210 -6.23 -0.20 -17.24
N LYS A 211 -5.77 0.02 -18.47
CA LYS A 211 -6.14 -0.77 -19.66
C LYS A 211 -7.67 -0.83 -19.83
N ARG A 212 -8.28 -1.98 -19.57
CA ARG A 212 -9.74 -2.21 -19.68
C ARG A 212 -10.46 -2.18 -18.34
N LEU A 213 -9.74 -1.92 -17.25
CA LEU A 213 -10.29 -2.03 -15.90
C LEU A 213 -10.48 -0.65 -15.28
N ALA A 214 -11.66 -0.43 -14.72
CA ALA A 214 -11.97 0.67 -13.83
C ALA A 214 -11.64 0.27 -12.39
N HIS A 215 -10.94 1.14 -11.68
CA HIS A 215 -10.56 0.99 -10.29
C HIS A 215 -11.21 2.13 -9.49
N ALA A 216 -12.25 1.81 -8.72
CA ALA A 216 -12.94 2.76 -7.87
C ALA A 216 -12.62 2.49 -6.41
N LEU A 217 -12.15 3.50 -5.69
CA LEU A 217 -11.95 3.44 -4.25
C LEU A 217 -13.12 4.14 -3.57
N ILE A 218 -13.89 3.40 -2.78
CA ILE A 218 -15.14 3.88 -2.18
C ILE A 218 -15.04 3.75 -0.67
N ARG A 219 -15.41 4.81 0.06
CA ARG A 219 -15.66 4.71 1.50
C ARG A 219 -17.13 4.44 1.72
N ARG A 220 -17.43 3.36 2.44
CA ARG A 220 -18.79 3.06 2.88
C ARG A 220 -19.19 4.07 3.96
N LYS A 221 -20.30 4.76 3.75
CA LYS A 221 -20.90 5.63 4.76
C LYS A 221 -22.22 5.05 5.23
N THR A 222 -22.52 5.26 6.51
CA THR A 222 -23.83 4.95 7.05
C THR A 222 -24.87 5.80 6.33
N ARG A 223 -25.94 5.19 5.81
CA ARG A 223 -27.11 5.95 5.39
C ARG A 223 -27.63 6.73 6.59
N SER A 224 -27.55 8.06 6.54
CA SER A 224 -28.34 8.86 7.47
C SER A 224 -29.80 8.54 7.20
N LYS A 225 -30.48 7.91 8.15
CA LYS A 225 -31.94 7.85 8.12
C LYS A 225 -32.41 9.28 8.41
N SER A 226 -32.64 10.07 7.37
CA SER A 226 -33.47 11.26 7.47
C SER A 226 -34.88 10.77 7.82
N TRP A 227 -35.24 10.89 9.09
CA TRP A 227 -36.63 10.83 9.50
C TRP A 227 -37.23 12.20 9.22
N ASP A 228 -37.68 12.40 7.98
CA ASP A 228 -38.64 13.45 7.62
C ASP A 228 -39.92 12.77 7.13
#